data_AF-A0A8J5XRK4-F1
#
_entry.id   AF-A0A8J5XRK4-F1
#
_cell.length_a   1.000
_cell.length_b   1.000
_cell.length_c   1.000
_cell.angle_alpha   90.00
_cell.angle_beta   90.00
_cell.angle_gamma   90.00
#
_symmetry.space_group_name_H-M   'P 1'
#
loop_
_entity.id
_entity.type
_entity.pdbx_description
1 polymer ?
#
loop_
_entity_poly.entity_id
_entity_poly.type
_entity_poly.pdbx_seq_one_letter_code
_entity_poly.pdbx_strand_id
1 'polypeptide(L)'
;MAASLGAMDEGQFCDAFFHVKPTPEAGVSATCCLRAPAGCCSGKTTALVAHLVDARGALAYGEVYVNVSQRDHAEDLLMRDARLLAAAEAAGVDTTLRVWLTVQPCHFSSGDDSRSCSLGLLRWHARALAPRGVRALRIKAAYPYRAHWEPALMSDEDLAQLGRRAWGGGGGRRCGPASRADAIARAHALLRSAREGTRLLVSSEGAGVTLDAFTSRDDWDELVRICCTESAARRWAERAPPFGAATLEARARMDAFTQSVFDGFRGGVTAGAAGAADEPARAADSSAG
;
A
#
# COMPACT_ATOMS: atom_id res chain seq x y z
N MET A 1 -19.36 -11.89 -5.22
CA MET A 1 -19.83 -10.52 -5.53
C MET A 1 -18.82 -9.56 -4.92
N ALA A 2 -18.24 -8.66 -5.71
CA ALA A 2 -17.47 -7.55 -5.15
C ALA A 2 -18.47 -6.67 -4.37
N ALA A 3 -18.19 -6.39 -3.10
CA ALA A 3 -18.93 -5.38 -2.40
C ALA A 3 -18.46 -4.04 -2.97
N SER A 4 -19.28 -3.40 -3.81
CA SER A 4 -19.09 -1.98 -4.07
C SER A 4 -19.25 -1.30 -2.71
N LEU A 5 -18.14 -0.84 -2.14
CA LEU A 5 -18.25 0.07 -1.03
C LEU A 5 -18.95 1.29 -1.60
N GLY A 6 -20.20 1.53 -1.17
CA GLY A 6 -20.82 2.84 -1.37
C GLY A 6 -19.89 3.93 -0.84
N ALA A 7 -20.26 5.20 -1.05
CA ALA A 7 -19.45 6.32 -0.59
C ALA A 7 -19.00 6.13 0.88
N MET A 8 -17.69 6.06 1.07
CA MET A 8 -17.01 5.95 2.35
C MET A 8 -17.26 7.20 3.19
N ASP A 9 -17.58 7.00 4.46
CA ASP A 9 -17.45 8.08 5.44
C ASP A 9 -15.97 8.43 5.69
N GLU A 10 -15.73 9.52 6.43
CA GLU A 10 -14.36 9.93 6.76
C GLU A 10 -13.59 8.78 7.43
N GLY A 11 -14.25 8.06 8.34
CA GLY A 11 -13.70 6.96 9.14
C GLY A 11 -13.14 5.84 8.27
N GLN A 12 -13.96 5.38 7.34
CA GLN A 12 -13.62 4.34 6.38
C GLN A 12 -12.51 4.80 5.43
N PHE A 13 -12.57 6.03 4.92
CA PHE A 13 -11.52 6.58 4.06
C PHE A 13 -10.17 6.68 4.79
N CYS A 14 -10.19 7.11 6.06
CA CYS A 14 -9.00 7.15 6.89
C CYS A 14 -8.44 5.75 7.12
N ASP A 15 -9.26 4.79 7.55
CA ASP A 15 -8.82 3.41 7.76
C ASP A 15 -8.23 2.78 6.48
N ALA A 16 -8.77 3.16 5.32
CA ALA A 16 -8.39 2.61 4.01
C ALA A 16 -7.15 3.26 3.40
N PHE A 17 -6.96 4.58 3.45
CA PHE A 17 -5.87 5.23 2.69
C PHE A 17 -5.08 6.24 3.50
N PHE A 18 -5.75 6.95 4.40
CA PHE A 18 -5.18 8.12 5.04
C PHE A 18 -4.46 7.82 6.36
N HIS A 19 -4.78 6.71 7.02
CA HIS A 19 -4.18 6.32 8.30
C HIS A 19 -2.68 6.14 8.17
N VAL A 20 -1.93 6.78 9.07
CA VAL A 20 -0.47 6.66 9.11
C VAL A 20 0.00 5.77 10.25
N LYS A 21 0.52 4.60 9.86
CA LYS A 21 1.18 3.66 10.78
C LYS A 21 2.52 4.24 11.22
N PRO A 22 2.98 3.95 12.45
CA PRO A 22 4.34 4.26 12.86
C PRO A 22 5.33 3.72 11.83
N THR A 23 6.13 4.61 11.28
CA THR A 23 7.19 4.29 10.31
C THR A 23 8.44 5.05 10.76
N PRO A 24 9.20 4.50 11.72
CA PRO A 24 10.39 5.15 12.26
C PRO A 24 11.40 5.57 11.19
N GLU A 25 11.53 4.76 10.14
CA GLU A 25 12.42 5.02 9.00
C GLU A 25 12.04 6.27 8.20
N ALA A 26 10.78 6.71 8.31
CA ALA A 26 10.27 7.94 7.72
C ALA A 26 10.21 9.11 8.72
N GLY A 27 10.61 8.89 9.98
CA GLY A 27 10.42 9.86 11.06
C GLY A 27 8.94 10.14 11.36
N VAL A 28 8.03 9.20 11.05
CA VAL A 28 6.58 9.41 11.22
C VAL A 28 6.04 8.56 12.39
N SER A 29 5.54 9.25 13.41
CA SER A 29 4.79 8.62 14.51
C SER A 29 3.36 8.25 14.07
N ALA A 30 2.73 7.29 14.77
CA ALA A 30 1.33 6.93 14.50
C ALA A 30 0.45 8.18 14.48
N THR A 31 -0.21 8.42 13.34
CA THR A 31 -1.19 9.49 13.19
C THR A 31 -2.49 8.86 12.71
N CYS A 32 -3.42 8.61 13.64
CA CYS A 32 -4.81 8.28 13.27
C CYS A 32 -5.57 9.61 13.14
N CYS A 33 -5.83 9.98 11.90
CA CYS A 33 -6.35 11.29 11.52
C CYS A 33 -7.72 11.60 12.14
N LEU A 34 -8.50 10.57 12.49
CA LEU A 34 -9.90 10.71 12.91
C LEU A 34 -10.23 10.35 14.35
N ARG A 35 -9.43 9.50 14.99
CA ARG A 35 -9.81 8.92 16.29
C ARG A 35 -8.83 9.27 17.42
N ALA A 36 -7.84 10.12 17.17
CA ALA A 36 -7.01 10.64 18.25
C ALA A 36 -7.82 11.58 19.18
N PRO A 37 -7.68 11.47 20.51
CA PRO A 37 -6.75 10.60 21.24
C PRO A 37 -7.34 9.22 21.66
N ALA A 38 -8.64 8.97 21.52
CA ALA A 38 -9.32 7.87 22.22
C ALA A 38 -9.55 6.57 21.43
N GLY A 39 -9.25 6.52 20.13
CA GLY A 39 -9.51 5.36 19.29
C GLY A 39 -8.35 5.00 18.36
N CYS A 40 -8.03 3.71 18.30
CA CYS A 40 -7.14 3.16 17.28
C CYS A 40 -7.95 2.91 16.00
N CYS A 41 -7.54 3.55 14.90
CA CYS A 41 -7.84 3.07 13.56
C CYS A 41 -7.39 1.60 13.48
N SER A 42 -8.20 0.69 12.92
CA SER A 42 -7.84 -0.73 12.93
C SER A 42 -6.64 -1.00 12.02
N GLY A 43 -6.44 -0.18 10.99
CA GLY A 43 -5.35 -0.28 10.01
C GLY A 43 -5.27 -1.64 9.31
N LYS A 44 -6.37 -2.40 9.36
CA LYS A 44 -6.47 -3.80 8.90
C LYS A 44 -7.12 -3.93 7.53
N THR A 45 -7.88 -2.92 7.09
CA THR A 45 -8.55 -2.96 5.80
C THR A 45 -7.54 -2.54 4.72
N THR A 46 -7.23 -3.45 3.81
CA THR A 46 -6.59 -3.09 2.54
C THR A 46 -7.71 -2.84 1.55
N ALA A 47 -7.73 -1.64 1.01
CA ALA A 47 -8.64 -1.21 -0.03
C ALA A 47 -7.87 -0.96 -1.33
N LEU A 48 -8.58 -1.12 -2.44
CA LEU A 48 -8.14 -0.87 -3.79
C LEU A 48 -9.26 -0.13 -4.52
N VAL A 49 -8.94 0.99 -5.14
CA VAL A 49 -9.87 1.75 -5.98
C VAL A 49 -9.38 1.63 -7.41
N ALA A 50 -10.24 1.20 -8.32
CA ALA A 50 -9.91 0.99 -9.72
C ALA A 50 -10.71 1.95 -10.61
N HIS A 51 -10.01 2.72 -11.45
CA HIS A 51 -10.57 3.64 -12.42
C HIS A 51 -10.06 3.34 -13.82
N LEU A 52 -10.95 2.92 -14.71
CA LEU A 52 -10.65 2.82 -16.13
C LEU A 52 -11.08 4.11 -16.82
N VAL A 53 -10.15 4.76 -17.51
CA VAL A 53 -10.40 5.95 -18.32
C VAL A 53 -10.09 5.69 -19.79
N ASP A 54 -10.89 6.27 -20.68
CA ASP A 54 -10.64 6.24 -22.13
C ASP A 54 -9.54 7.22 -22.55
N ALA A 55 -9.20 7.23 -23.84
CA ALA A 55 -8.17 8.11 -24.40
C ALA A 55 -8.47 9.62 -24.24
N ARG A 56 -9.74 9.99 -23.96
CA ARG A 56 -10.18 11.36 -23.69
C ARG A 56 -10.20 11.67 -22.19
N GLY A 57 -9.85 10.70 -21.35
CA GLY A 57 -9.92 10.82 -19.90
C GLY A 57 -11.33 10.63 -19.33
N ALA A 58 -12.30 10.19 -20.13
CA ALA A 58 -13.65 9.92 -19.65
C ALA A 58 -13.67 8.61 -18.85
N LEU A 59 -14.38 8.61 -17.72
CA LEU A 59 -14.51 7.43 -16.87
C LEU A 59 -15.38 6.37 -17.56
N ALA A 60 -14.80 5.21 -17.83
CA ALA A 60 -15.49 4.05 -18.39
C ALA A 60 -15.89 3.04 -17.32
N TYR A 61 -15.13 2.95 -16.22
CA TYR A 61 -15.42 2.07 -15.10
C TYR A 61 -14.78 2.60 -13.82
N GLY A 62 -15.50 2.51 -12.70
CA GLY A 62 -14.99 2.83 -11.37
C GLY A 62 -15.55 1.87 -10.33
N GLU A 63 -14.70 1.30 -9.48
CA GLU A 63 -15.13 0.43 -8.39
C GLU A 63 -14.12 0.39 -7.24
N VAL A 64 -14.62 0.11 -6.05
CA VAL A 64 -13.80 -0.12 -4.84
C VAL A 64 -13.82 -1.58 -4.44
N TYR A 65 -12.65 -2.12 -4.14
CA TYR A 65 -12.43 -3.48 -3.68
C TYR A 65 -11.78 -3.45 -2.31
N VAL A 66 -12.19 -4.35 -1.43
CA VAL A 66 -11.56 -4.55 -0.12
C VAL A 66 -11.21 -6.01 0.09
N ASN A 67 -10.15 -6.27 0.84
CA ASN A 67 -9.82 -7.63 1.24
C ASN A 67 -11.00 -8.25 2.00
N VAL A 68 -11.49 -9.38 1.50
CA VAL A 68 -12.58 -10.14 2.16
C VAL A 68 -11.99 -11.17 3.13
N SER A 69 -10.83 -11.72 2.80
CA SER A 69 -10.13 -12.70 3.62
C SER A 69 -8.62 -12.65 3.37
N GLN A 70 -7.83 -13.40 4.13
CA GLN A 70 -6.40 -13.59 3.83
C GLN A 70 -6.16 -14.33 2.50
N ARG A 71 -7.20 -14.90 1.90
CA ARG A 71 -7.16 -15.59 0.61
C ARG A 71 -7.85 -14.81 -0.51
N ASP A 72 -8.52 -13.71 -0.20
CA ASP A 72 -9.26 -12.92 -1.18
C ASP A 72 -8.81 -11.47 -1.03
N HIS A 73 -7.64 -11.21 -1.60
CA HIS A 73 -7.06 -9.88 -1.66
C HIS A 73 -7.86 -9.02 -2.65
N ALA A 74 -7.88 -7.71 -2.42
CA ALA A 74 -8.60 -6.75 -3.27
C ALA A 74 -8.14 -6.82 -4.73
N GLU A 75 -6.85 -7.08 -4.96
CA GLU A 75 -6.25 -7.33 -6.27
C GLU A 75 -6.85 -8.57 -6.94
N ASP A 76 -7.06 -9.67 -6.20
CA ASP A 76 -7.66 -10.89 -6.75
C ASP A 76 -9.12 -10.67 -7.13
N LEU A 77 -9.84 -9.85 -6.36
CA LEU A 77 -11.22 -9.48 -6.67
C LEU A 77 -11.29 -8.62 -7.93
N LEU A 78 -10.40 -7.62 -8.05
CA LEU A 78 -10.25 -6.79 -9.25
C LEU A 78 -9.99 -7.65 -10.49
N MET A 79 -9.00 -8.54 -10.44
CA MET A 79 -8.60 -9.36 -11.58
C MET A 79 -9.71 -10.32 -12.06
N ARG A 80 -10.69 -10.61 -11.20
CA ARG A 80 -11.84 -11.48 -11.49
C ARG A 80 -13.10 -10.71 -11.90
N ASP A 81 -13.11 -9.37 -11.85
CA ASP A 81 -14.31 -8.61 -12.18
C ASP A 81 -14.56 -8.56 -13.70
N ALA A 82 -15.52 -9.36 -14.16
CA ALA A 82 -15.92 -9.42 -15.56
C ALA A 82 -16.49 -8.08 -16.08
N ARG A 83 -17.05 -7.23 -15.20
CA ARG A 83 -17.59 -5.91 -15.59
C ARG A 83 -16.47 -4.97 -16.01
N LEU A 84 -15.32 -5.02 -15.34
CA LEU A 84 -14.14 -4.23 -15.73
C LEU A 84 -13.63 -4.67 -17.10
N LEU A 85 -13.57 -5.97 -17.37
CA LEU A 85 -13.12 -6.48 -18.68
C LEU A 85 -14.08 -6.09 -19.80
N ALA A 86 -15.40 -6.14 -19.55
CA ALA A 86 -16.41 -5.68 -20.50
C ALA A 86 -16.31 -4.16 -20.74
N ALA A 87 -16.07 -3.37 -19.68
CA ALA A 87 -15.87 -1.93 -19.80
C ALA A 87 -14.59 -1.58 -20.58
N ALA A 88 -13.50 -2.32 -20.37
CA ALA A 88 -12.26 -2.17 -21.14
C ALA A 88 -12.48 -2.41 -22.63
N GLU A 89 -13.20 -3.48 -22.98
CA GLU A 89 -13.54 -3.79 -24.36
C GLU A 89 -14.43 -2.70 -25.01
N ALA A 90 -15.42 -2.18 -24.27
CA ALA A 90 -16.31 -1.12 -24.75
C ALA A 90 -15.61 0.25 -24.89
N ALA A 91 -14.67 0.56 -23.99
CA ALA A 91 -13.93 1.83 -24.01
C ALA A 91 -12.93 1.92 -25.19
N GLY A 92 -12.51 0.77 -25.73
CA GLY A 92 -11.66 0.70 -26.91
C GLY A 92 -10.17 0.82 -26.60
N VAL A 93 -9.40 1.23 -27.62
CA VAL A 93 -7.93 1.30 -27.55
C VAL A 93 -7.46 2.53 -26.77
N ASP A 94 -6.24 2.44 -26.25
CA ASP A 94 -5.53 3.52 -25.56
C ASP A 94 -6.20 3.96 -24.25
N THR A 95 -6.82 3.00 -23.56
CA THR A 95 -7.36 3.18 -22.21
C THR A 95 -6.28 3.02 -21.14
N THR A 96 -6.51 3.63 -19.98
CA THR A 96 -5.64 3.51 -18.80
C THR A 96 -6.45 3.01 -17.62
N LEU A 97 -5.98 1.95 -16.97
CA LEU A 97 -6.49 1.52 -15.67
C LEU A 97 -5.61 2.10 -14.57
N ARG A 98 -6.17 3.01 -13.77
CA ARG A 98 -5.56 3.55 -12.55
C ARG A 98 -6.02 2.72 -11.36
N VAL A 99 -5.10 2.40 -10.47
CA VAL A 99 -5.36 1.63 -9.27
C VAL A 99 -4.70 2.31 -8.08
N TRP A 100 -5.47 2.69 -7.08
CA TRP A 100 -4.98 3.22 -5.81
C TRP A 100 -5.16 2.18 -4.71
N LEU A 101 -4.09 1.84 -4.00
CA LEU A 101 -4.10 0.85 -2.93
C LEU A 101 -3.63 1.45 -1.60
N THR A 102 -4.19 0.93 -0.51
CA THR A 102 -3.68 1.17 0.84
C THR A 102 -2.21 0.77 0.96
N VAL A 103 -1.87 -0.40 0.43
CA VAL A 103 -0.53 -0.98 0.54
C VAL A 103 -0.17 -1.60 -0.80
N GLN A 104 1.11 -1.55 -1.17
CA GLN A 104 1.59 -2.16 -2.41
C GLN A 104 1.12 -3.64 -2.52
N PRO A 105 0.88 -4.16 -3.73
CA PRO A 105 0.51 -5.56 -3.92
C PRO A 105 1.54 -6.53 -3.36
N CYS A 106 1.05 -7.59 -2.72
CA CYS A 106 1.93 -8.54 -2.04
C CYS A 106 2.60 -9.57 -2.97
N HIS A 107 3.71 -10.13 -2.51
CA HIS A 107 4.42 -11.24 -3.16
C HIS A 107 4.71 -12.33 -2.12
N PHE A 108 4.01 -13.47 -2.22
CA PHE A 108 4.15 -14.66 -1.34
C PHE A 108 4.17 -14.33 0.17
N SER A 109 3.27 -13.45 0.60
CA SER A 109 3.39 -12.70 1.87
C SER A 109 2.85 -13.38 3.14
N SER A 110 2.11 -14.48 3.00
CA SER A 110 1.28 -15.08 4.06
C SER A 110 1.60 -16.54 4.38
N GLY A 111 2.77 -17.05 4.00
CA GLY A 111 3.06 -18.49 4.14
C GLY A 111 2.54 -19.32 2.97
N ASP A 112 1.72 -18.72 2.10
CA ASP A 112 1.23 -19.31 0.87
C ASP A 112 2.17 -18.94 -0.28
N ASP A 113 3.17 -19.81 -0.50
CA ASP A 113 4.15 -19.65 -1.58
C ASP A 113 3.49 -19.79 -2.98
N SER A 114 2.17 -20.04 -3.07
CA SER A 114 1.45 -20.14 -4.34
C SER A 114 0.88 -18.83 -4.87
N ARG A 115 0.83 -17.75 -4.05
CA ARG A 115 0.13 -16.50 -4.43
C ARG A 115 1.00 -15.25 -4.40
N SER A 116 1.01 -14.54 -5.52
CA SER A 116 1.56 -13.18 -5.62
C SER A 116 0.59 -12.29 -6.38
N CYS A 117 0.08 -11.25 -5.71
CA CYS A 117 -0.71 -10.19 -6.33
C CYS A 117 0.13 -9.37 -7.31
N SER A 118 1.41 -9.11 -6.98
CA SER A 118 2.35 -8.45 -7.91
C SER A 118 2.45 -9.19 -9.25
N LEU A 119 2.76 -10.49 -9.24
CA LEU A 119 2.83 -11.30 -10.46
C LEU A 119 1.45 -11.48 -11.11
N GLY A 120 0.40 -11.62 -10.31
CA GLY A 120 -0.98 -11.71 -10.78
C GLY A 120 -1.34 -10.51 -11.64
N LEU A 121 -1.13 -9.29 -11.14
CA LEU A 121 -1.43 -8.04 -11.84
C LEU A 121 -0.62 -7.91 -13.14
N LEU A 122 0.68 -8.24 -13.12
CA LEU A 122 1.51 -8.19 -14.33
C LEU A 122 1.01 -9.16 -15.41
N ARG A 123 0.71 -10.41 -15.02
CA ARG A 123 0.18 -11.43 -15.94
C ARG A 123 -1.21 -11.07 -16.44
N TRP A 124 -2.07 -10.55 -15.56
CA TRP A 124 -3.42 -10.13 -15.90
C TRP A 124 -3.42 -8.93 -16.84
N HIS A 125 -2.54 -7.95 -16.61
CA HIS A 125 -2.36 -6.84 -17.56
C HIS A 125 -2.00 -7.38 -18.95
N ALA A 126 -0.95 -8.20 -19.05
CA ALA A 126 -0.48 -8.71 -20.33
C ALA A 126 -1.50 -9.61 -21.06
N ARG A 127 -2.27 -10.44 -20.32
CA ARG A 127 -3.15 -11.47 -20.91
C ARG A 127 -4.61 -11.06 -21.04
N ALA A 128 -5.09 -10.16 -20.19
CA ALA A 128 -6.50 -9.79 -20.13
C ALA A 128 -6.73 -8.33 -20.51
N LEU A 129 -5.94 -7.38 -19.98
CA LEU A 129 -6.18 -5.96 -20.20
C LEU A 129 -5.59 -5.45 -21.51
N ALA A 130 -4.31 -5.72 -21.78
CA ALA A 130 -3.62 -5.23 -22.97
C ALA A 130 -4.28 -5.67 -24.29
N PRO A 131 -4.75 -6.93 -24.44
CA PRO A 131 -5.50 -7.34 -25.63
C PRO A 131 -6.83 -6.60 -25.84
N ARG A 132 -7.36 -5.96 -24.79
CA ARG A 132 -8.60 -5.17 -24.80
C ARG A 132 -8.34 -3.67 -24.96
N GLY A 133 -7.11 -3.26 -25.27
CA GLY A 133 -6.78 -1.86 -25.53
C GLY A 133 -6.34 -1.06 -24.31
N VAL A 134 -6.26 -1.67 -23.11
CA VAL A 134 -5.69 -1.02 -21.93
C VAL A 134 -4.17 -0.97 -22.08
N ARG A 135 -3.64 0.21 -22.39
CA ARG A 135 -2.20 0.40 -22.64
C ARG A 135 -1.39 0.52 -21.36
N ALA A 136 -2.02 1.03 -20.31
CA ALA A 136 -1.35 1.33 -19.07
C ALA A 136 -2.14 0.84 -17.85
N LEU A 137 -1.45 0.17 -16.94
CA LEU A 137 -1.87 -0.10 -15.57
C LEU A 137 -1.03 0.77 -14.63
N ARG A 138 -1.64 1.83 -14.07
CA ARG A 138 -0.98 2.78 -13.18
C ARG A 138 -1.32 2.43 -11.74
N ILE A 139 -0.36 1.92 -10.99
CA ILE A 139 -0.54 1.50 -9.60
C ILE A 139 0.01 2.59 -8.68
N LYS A 140 -0.81 3.02 -7.73
CA LYS A 140 -0.48 3.99 -6.69
C LYS A 140 -0.65 3.32 -5.34
N ALA A 141 0.35 3.34 -4.48
CA ALA A 141 0.30 2.69 -3.17
C ALA A 141 0.63 3.68 -2.04
N ALA A 142 -0.19 3.69 -0.99
CA ALA A 142 0.01 4.61 0.13
C ALA A 142 1.10 4.14 1.09
N TYR A 143 1.46 2.85 1.03
CA TYR A 143 2.49 2.22 1.85
C TYR A 143 3.26 1.13 1.09
N PRO A 144 4.58 1.01 1.29
CA PRO A 144 5.35 -0.13 0.83
C PRO A 144 5.11 -1.33 1.77
N TYR A 145 4.66 -2.47 1.23
CA TYR A 145 4.43 -3.72 1.98
C TYR A 145 5.75 -4.35 2.41
N ARG A 146 6.25 -4.01 3.60
CA ARG A 146 7.48 -4.56 4.22
C ARG A 146 8.78 -4.41 3.42
N ALA A 147 8.73 -3.92 2.18
CA ALA A 147 9.91 -3.77 1.32
C ALA A 147 10.94 -2.78 1.86
N HIS A 148 10.50 -1.88 2.74
CA HIS A 148 11.32 -0.88 3.43
C HIS A 148 12.02 -1.40 4.70
N TRP A 149 11.64 -2.57 5.22
CA TRP A 149 12.22 -3.08 6.47
C TRP A 149 13.60 -3.68 6.23
N GLU A 150 14.62 -3.08 6.83
CA GLU A 150 16.00 -3.56 6.80
C GLU A 150 16.27 -4.57 7.91
N PRO A 151 16.44 -5.89 7.61
CA PRO A 151 16.62 -6.90 8.64
C PRO A 151 17.83 -6.63 9.54
N ALA A 152 18.87 -5.99 9.01
CA ALA A 152 20.08 -5.65 9.76
C ALA A 152 19.84 -4.58 10.85
N LEU A 153 18.73 -3.83 10.78
CA LEU A 153 18.33 -2.83 11.77
C LEU A 153 17.26 -3.37 12.74
N MET A 154 16.82 -4.61 12.57
CA MET A 154 15.80 -5.23 13.41
C MET A 154 16.45 -6.11 14.47
N SER A 155 15.88 -6.16 15.67
CA SER A 155 16.33 -7.12 16.68
C SER A 155 15.95 -8.55 16.29
N ASP A 156 16.71 -9.53 16.78
CA ASP A 156 16.35 -10.95 16.61
C ASP A 156 14.94 -11.26 17.13
N GLU A 157 14.47 -10.55 18.17
CA GLU A 157 13.12 -10.75 18.70
C GLU A 157 12.06 -10.22 17.74
N ASP A 158 12.28 -9.05 17.13
CA ASP A 158 11.38 -8.49 16.13
C ASP A 158 11.30 -9.38 14.89
N LEU A 159 12.46 -9.87 14.42
CA LEU A 159 12.54 -10.83 13.32
C LEU A 159 11.83 -12.14 13.67
N ALA A 160 12.07 -12.70 14.86
CA ALA A 160 11.39 -13.92 15.28
C ALA A 160 9.87 -13.69 15.42
N GLN A 161 9.42 -12.54 15.93
CA GLN A 161 8.00 -12.22 16.03
C GLN A 161 7.35 -12.07 14.65
N LEU A 162 8.03 -11.41 13.70
CA LEU A 162 7.59 -11.29 12.31
C LEU A 162 7.44 -12.68 11.66
N GLY A 163 8.44 -13.54 11.81
CA GLY A 163 8.41 -14.91 11.30
C GLY A 163 7.26 -15.73 11.89
N ARG A 164 7.06 -15.65 13.21
CA ARG A 164 5.95 -16.36 13.90
C ARG A 164 4.57 -15.90 13.44
N ARG A 165 4.38 -14.60 13.21
CA ARG A 165 3.10 -14.07 12.71
C ARG A 165 2.74 -14.64 11.33
N ALA A 166 3.74 -14.98 10.51
CA ALA A 166 3.49 -15.60 9.21
C ALA A 166 3.00 -17.05 9.32
N TRP A 167 3.33 -17.80 10.38
CA TRP A 167 2.75 -19.13 10.62
C TRP A 167 1.31 -19.08 11.12
N GLY A 168 0.96 -18.07 11.91
CA GLY A 168 -0.35 -17.98 12.58
C GLY A 168 -1.50 -17.45 11.73
N GLY A 169 -1.24 -16.98 10.50
CA GLY A 169 -2.27 -16.37 9.65
C GLY A 169 -3.28 -17.38 9.08
N GLY A 170 -2.80 -18.53 8.61
CA GLY A 170 -3.63 -19.55 7.98
C GLY A 170 -4.32 -20.45 9.01
N GLY A 171 -5.57 -20.15 9.35
CA GLY A 171 -6.39 -20.97 10.24
C GLY A 171 -6.33 -22.45 9.85
N GLY A 172 -5.78 -23.30 10.73
CA GLY A 172 -5.99 -24.75 10.66
C GLY A 172 -4.80 -25.64 11.06
N ARG A 173 -3.54 -25.19 10.97
CA ARG A 173 -2.42 -25.99 11.47
C ARG A 173 -1.49 -25.12 12.29
N ARG A 174 -1.58 -25.26 13.62
CA ARG A 174 -0.46 -24.95 14.50
C ARG A 174 0.65 -25.94 14.14
N CYS A 175 1.48 -25.59 13.15
CA CYS A 175 2.84 -26.12 13.13
C CYS A 175 3.40 -25.88 14.54
N GLY A 176 4.04 -26.87 15.14
CA GLY A 176 4.56 -26.80 16.52
C GLY A 176 5.42 -25.54 16.73
N PRO A 177 5.83 -25.23 17.97
CA PRO A 177 6.64 -24.05 18.26
C PRO A 177 7.91 -24.12 17.42
N ALA A 178 7.92 -23.43 16.29
CA ALA A 178 9.08 -23.39 15.44
C ALA A 178 10.19 -22.69 16.21
N SER A 179 11.42 -23.17 16.02
CA SER A 179 12.54 -22.62 16.77
C SER A 179 12.69 -21.13 16.48
N ARG A 180 13.33 -20.39 17.39
CA ARG A 180 13.66 -18.98 17.16
C ARG A 180 14.40 -18.79 15.83
N ALA A 181 15.34 -19.71 15.53
CA ALA A 181 16.10 -19.71 14.28
C ALA A 181 15.21 -19.86 13.04
N ASP A 182 14.26 -20.80 13.05
CA ASP A 182 13.30 -20.98 11.95
C ASP A 182 12.44 -19.74 11.74
N ALA A 183 12.02 -19.10 12.84
CA ALA A 183 11.20 -17.89 12.79
C ALA A 183 11.95 -16.74 12.11
N ILE A 184 13.20 -16.51 12.54
CA ILE A 184 14.07 -15.49 11.95
C ILE A 184 14.32 -15.81 10.47
N ALA A 185 14.63 -17.06 10.11
CA ALA A 185 14.84 -17.47 8.73
C ALA A 185 13.60 -17.19 7.85
N ARG A 186 12.39 -17.46 8.36
CA ARG A 186 11.14 -17.15 7.65
C ARG A 186 10.94 -15.64 7.52
N ALA A 187 11.25 -14.85 8.54
CA ALA A 187 11.18 -13.39 8.45
C ALA A 187 12.06 -12.85 7.33
N HIS A 188 13.31 -13.30 7.23
CA HIS A 188 14.18 -12.93 6.12
C HIS A 188 13.60 -13.35 4.76
N ALA A 189 13.03 -14.55 4.65
CA ALA A 189 12.40 -15.01 3.40
C ALA A 189 11.22 -14.10 2.99
N LEU A 190 10.37 -13.72 3.95
CA LEU A 190 9.24 -12.80 3.71
C LEU A 190 9.72 -11.42 3.27
N LEU A 191 10.76 -10.89 3.91
CA LEU A 191 11.32 -9.59 3.59
C LEU A 191 12.00 -9.59 2.21
N ARG A 192 12.69 -10.67 1.82
CA ARG A 192 13.19 -10.83 0.44
C ARG A 192 12.06 -10.91 -0.57
N SER A 193 11.01 -11.67 -0.26
CA SER A 193 9.84 -11.81 -1.13
C SER A 193 9.12 -10.47 -1.34
N ALA A 194 8.92 -9.70 -0.27
CA ALA A 194 8.34 -8.37 -0.35
C ALA A 194 9.14 -7.43 -1.27
N ARG A 195 10.46 -7.41 -1.13
CA ARG A 195 11.37 -6.64 -2.00
C ARG A 195 11.31 -7.09 -3.45
N GLU A 196 11.22 -8.41 -3.70
CA GLU A 196 11.04 -8.93 -5.05
C GLU A 196 9.71 -8.47 -5.67
N GLY A 197 8.61 -8.51 -4.90
CA GLY A 197 7.33 -7.97 -5.34
C GLY A 197 7.43 -6.51 -5.81
N THR A 198 8.11 -5.66 -5.04
CA THR A 198 8.36 -4.26 -5.42
C THR A 198 9.22 -4.16 -6.67
N ARG A 199 10.36 -4.88 -6.72
CA ARG A 199 11.27 -4.90 -7.88
C ARG A 199 10.55 -5.29 -9.18
N LEU A 200 9.72 -6.33 -9.14
CA LEU A 200 8.93 -6.77 -10.29
C LEU A 200 8.00 -5.66 -10.80
N LEU A 201 7.29 -4.97 -9.90
CA LEU A 201 6.34 -3.93 -10.29
C LEU A 201 7.05 -2.69 -10.85
N VAL A 202 8.11 -2.20 -10.20
CA VAL A 202 8.82 -0.99 -10.68
C VAL A 202 9.58 -1.23 -12.00
N SER A 203 10.06 -2.45 -12.24
CA SER A 203 10.77 -2.80 -13.48
C SER A 203 9.84 -3.08 -14.66
N SER A 204 8.51 -3.06 -14.45
CA SER A 204 7.52 -3.38 -15.48
C SER A 204 7.01 -2.17 -16.26
N GLU A 205 7.64 -1.00 -16.12
CA GLU A 205 7.24 0.24 -16.82
C GLU A 205 7.25 0.08 -18.34
N GLY A 206 8.27 -0.58 -18.89
CA GLY A 206 8.34 -0.90 -20.32
C GLY A 206 7.22 -1.85 -20.81
N ALA A 207 6.55 -2.56 -19.90
CA ALA A 207 5.38 -3.39 -20.18
C ALA A 207 4.05 -2.67 -19.93
N GLY A 208 4.07 -1.34 -19.73
CA GLY A 208 2.88 -0.52 -19.48
C GLY A 208 2.38 -0.56 -18.04
N VAL A 209 3.15 -1.09 -17.08
CA VAL A 209 2.74 -1.14 -15.66
C VAL A 209 3.66 -0.26 -14.83
N THR A 210 3.12 0.70 -14.08
CA THR A 210 3.92 1.52 -13.14
C THR A 210 3.46 1.37 -11.71
N LEU A 211 4.37 1.57 -10.76
CA LEU A 211 4.12 1.58 -9.32
C LEU A 211 4.71 2.85 -8.70
N ASP A 212 3.86 3.71 -8.17
CA ASP A 212 4.26 4.98 -7.55
C ASP A 212 3.57 5.17 -6.20
N ALA A 213 4.06 6.12 -5.41
CA ALA A 213 3.32 6.64 -4.26
C ALA A 213 2.30 7.70 -4.70
N PHE A 214 1.53 8.20 -3.73
CA PHE A 214 0.65 9.36 -3.89
C PHE A 214 1.48 10.64 -3.91
N THR A 215 2.14 10.91 -5.03
CA THR A 215 3.13 11.98 -5.17
C THR A 215 2.53 13.36 -5.41
N SER A 216 1.23 13.44 -5.70
CA SER A 216 0.54 14.71 -5.97
C SER A 216 -0.73 14.86 -5.15
N ARG A 217 -1.16 16.11 -4.98
CA ARG A 217 -2.49 16.42 -4.43
C ARG A 217 -3.60 15.84 -5.31
N ASP A 218 -3.42 15.85 -6.63
CA ASP A 218 -4.41 15.37 -7.59
C ASP A 218 -4.74 13.89 -7.37
N ASP A 219 -3.75 13.06 -7.00
CA ASP A 219 -3.98 11.65 -6.65
C ASP A 219 -4.99 11.53 -5.48
N TRP A 220 -4.85 12.38 -4.47
CA TRP A 220 -5.73 12.40 -3.30
C TRP A 220 -7.08 13.05 -3.60
N ASP A 221 -7.11 14.15 -4.35
CA ASP A 221 -8.35 14.83 -4.77
C ASP A 221 -9.22 13.88 -5.62
N GLU A 222 -8.60 13.13 -6.54
CA GLU A 222 -9.28 12.09 -7.31
C GLU A 222 -9.82 10.98 -6.39
N LEU A 223 -9.00 10.44 -5.50
CA LEU A 223 -9.41 9.37 -4.58
C LEU A 223 -10.59 9.80 -3.68
N VAL A 224 -10.55 11.00 -3.12
CA VAL A 224 -11.63 11.56 -2.29
C VAL A 224 -12.90 11.73 -3.11
N ARG A 225 -12.81 12.27 -4.33
CA ARG A 225 -13.98 12.43 -5.22
C ARG A 225 -14.66 11.11 -5.52
N ILE A 226 -13.89 10.03 -5.65
CA ILE A 226 -14.41 8.69 -5.97
C ILE A 226 -15.01 8.03 -4.73
N CYS A 227 -14.28 8.10 -3.62
CA CYS A 227 -14.54 7.22 -2.50
C CYS A 227 -15.40 7.87 -1.43
N CYS A 228 -15.42 9.18 -1.30
CA CYS A 228 -15.96 9.83 -0.11
C CYS A 228 -17.39 10.32 -0.29
N THR A 229 -18.13 10.36 0.82
CA THR A 229 -19.38 11.15 0.90
C THR A 229 -19.11 12.64 0.64
N GLU A 230 -20.15 13.38 0.25
CA GLU A 230 -20.05 14.84 0.04
C GLU A 230 -19.51 15.59 1.29
N SER A 231 -19.90 15.16 2.50
CA SER A 231 -19.39 15.71 3.76
C SER A 231 -17.87 15.55 3.87
N ALA A 232 -17.37 14.34 3.63
CA ALA A 232 -15.96 14.02 3.70
C ALA A 232 -15.16 14.75 2.61
N ALA A 233 -15.70 14.83 1.39
CA ALA A 233 -15.10 15.56 0.29
C ALA A 233 -15.02 17.08 0.56
N ARG A 234 -16.07 17.67 1.14
CA ARG A 234 -16.06 19.08 1.56
C ARG A 234 -15.00 19.35 2.62
N ARG A 235 -14.92 18.51 3.67
CA ARG A 235 -13.90 18.65 4.71
C ARG A 235 -12.48 18.55 4.15
N TRP A 236 -12.25 17.63 3.22
CA TRP A 236 -10.98 17.51 2.51
C TRP A 236 -10.62 18.81 1.77
N ALA A 237 -11.56 19.36 0.99
CA ALA A 237 -11.37 20.61 0.27
C ALA A 237 -11.07 21.80 1.20
N GLU A 238 -11.77 21.87 2.34
CA GLU A 238 -11.61 22.91 3.36
C GLU A 238 -10.38 22.71 4.26
N ARG A 239 -9.69 21.56 4.17
CA ARG A 239 -8.65 21.12 5.12
C ARG A 239 -9.14 21.14 6.57
N ALA A 240 -10.42 20.86 6.76
CA ALA A 240 -11.04 20.74 8.07
C ALA A 240 -10.62 19.41 8.72
N PRO A 241 -10.60 19.32 10.07
CA PRO A 241 -10.40 18.04 10.75
C PRO A 241 -11.31 16.94 10.16
N PRO A 242 -10.76 15.75 9.85
CA PRO A 242 -9.42 15.24 10.19
C PRO A 242 -8.25 15.67 9.28
N PHE A 243 -8.54 16.31 8.15
CA PHE A 243 -7.59 16.62 7.06
C PHE A 243 -6.86 17.96 7.28
N GLY A 244 -6.56 18.29 8.54
CA GLY A 244 -5.85 19.52 8.90
C GLY A 244 -4.39 19.54 8.43
N ALA A 245 -3.75 20.70 8.55
CA ALA A 245 -2.38 20.93 8.07
C ALA A 245 -1.35 19.90 8.59
N ALA A 246 -1.33 19.64 9.91
CA ALA A 246 -0.41 18.68 10.50
C ALA A 246 -0.60 17.25 9.96
N THR A 247 -1.85 16.85 9.72
CA THR A 247 -2.16 15.54 9.16
C THR A 247 -1.71 15.41 7.71
N LEU A 248 -1.97 16.45 6.90
CA LEU A 248 -1.54 16.50 5.50
C LEU A 248 -0.01 16.49 5.38
N GLU A 249 0.68 17.16 6.30
CA GLU A 249 2.15 17.16 6.37
C GLU A 249 2.70 15.77 6.71
N ALA A 250 2.12 15.09 7.69
CA ALA A 250 2.49 13.71 8.03
C ALA A 250 2.24 12.75 6.86
N ARG A 251 1.10 12.92 6.16
CA ARG A 251 0.78 12.13 4.97
C ARG A 251 1.76 12.38 3.83
N ALA A 252 2.10 13.65 3.56
CA ALA A 252 3.06 14.02 2.53
C ALA A 252 4.47 13.45 2.81
N ARG A 253 4.93 13.46 4.07
CA ARG A 253 6.17 12.79 4.47
C ARG A 253 6.14 11.30 4.16
N MET A 254 5.03 10.63 4.49
CA MET A 254 4.87 9.21 4.25
C MET A 254 4.78 8.86 2.75
N ASP A 255 4.15 9.71 1.94
CA ASP A 255 4.12 9.57 0.48
C ASP A 255 5.52 9.74 -0.13
N ALA A 256 6.27 10.75 0.32
CA ALA A 256 7.65 10.97 -0.09
C ALA A 256 8.57 9.79 0.28
N PHE A 257 8.43 9.25 1.49
CA PHE A 257 9.15 8.04 1.91
C PHE A 257 8.75 6.81 1.07
N THR A 258 7.46 6.63 0.81
CA THR A 258 6.98 5.51 -0.02
C THR A 258 7.56 5.60 -1.42
N GLN A 259 7.58 6.81 -2.00
CA GLN A 259 8.17 7.04 -3.31
C GLN A 259 9.67 6.76 -3.31
N SER A 260 10.42 7.23 -2.30
CA SER A 260 11.87 7.01 -2.23
C SER A 260 12.22 5.52 -2.12
N VAL A 261 11.41 4.72 -1.41
CA VAL A 261 11.53 3.26 -1.39
C VAL A 261 11.36 2.70 -2.80
N PHE A 262 10.33 3.09 -3.54
CA PHE A 262 10.10 2.60 -4.91
C PHE A 262 11.22 3.02 -5.87
N ASP A 263 11.69 4.25 -5.78
CA ASP A 263 12.78 4.77 -6.61
C ASP A 263 14.11 4.03 -6.35
N GLY A 264 14.37 3.63 -5.10
CA GLY A 264 15.51 2.77 -4.77
C GLY A 264 15.49 1.42 -5.52
N PHE A 265 14.32 0.85 -5.79
CA PHE A 265 14.19 -0.37 -6.60
C PHE A 265 14.30 -0.12 -8.12
N ARG A 266 14.15 1.12 -8.59
CA ARG A 266 14.37 1.49 -10.00
C ARG A 266 15.84 1.65 -10.36
N GLY A 267 16.74 1.53 -9.40
CA GLY A 267 18.14 1.90 -9.56
C GLY A 267 18.40 3.40 -9.37
N GLY A 268 17.42 4.14 -8.83
CA GLY A 268 17.69 5.43 -8.21
C GLY A 268 18.66 5.25 -7.04
N VAL A 269 19.47 6.28 -6.76
CA VAL A 269 20.39 6.30 -5.60
C VAL A 269 19.62 5.81 -4.39
N THR A 270 20.00 4.65 -3.85
CA THR A 270 19.40 4.08 -2.65
C THR A 270 19.30 5.19 -1.62
N ALA A 271 18.10 5.55 -1.20
CA ALA A 271 17.85 6.37 -0.02
C ALA A 271 18.24 5.56 1.23
N GLY A 272 19.52 5.20 1.32
CA GLY A 272 20.12 4.75 2.55
C GLY A 272 20.25 5.97 3.45
N ALA A 273 19.57 5.91 4.60
CA ALA A 273 19.95 6.69 5.78
C ALA A 273 19.85 8.23 5.71
N ALA A 274 18.93 8.81 4.95
CA ALA A 274 18.71 10.27 4.97
C ALA A 274 17.85 10.78 6.16
N GLY A 275 17.82 10.07 7.29
CA GLY A 275 16.97 10.43 8.44
C GLY A 275 17.53 10.15 9.84
N ALA A 276 18.77 9.70 9.97
CA ALA A 276 19.43 9.46 11.26
C ALA A 276 20.62 10.42 11.49
N ALA A 277 20.35 11.72 11.42
CA ALA A 277 21.18 12.83 11.94
C ALA A 277 20.22 14.02 12.09
N ASP A 278 20.01 14.69 13.21
CA ASP A 278 20.73 14.84 14.47
C ASP A 278 19.72 14.81 15.62
N GLU A 279 19.94 13.95 16.61
CA GLU A 279 19.47 14.22 17.97
C GLU A 279 20.71 14.69 18.75
N PRO A 280 20.76 15.94 19.26
CA PRO A 280 21.93 16.41 19.97
C PRO A 280 22.13 15.57 21.23
N ALA A 281 23.32 15.00 21.35
CA ALA A 281 23.78 14.28 22.52
C ALA A 281 23.40 15.07 23.79
N ARG A 282 22.53 14.50 24.61
CA ARG A 282 22.32 14.96 25.98
C ARG A 282 23.67 14.82 26.68
N ALA A 283 24.28 15.96 26.98
CA ALA A 283 25.40 16.04 27.90
C ALA A 283 24.95 15.43 29.23
N ALA A 284 25.52 14.27 29.57
CA ALA A 284 25.66 13.86 30.93
C ALA A 284 26.69 14.81 31.55
N ASP A 285 26.24 15.71 32.43
CA ASP A 285 27.15 16.33 33.37
C ASP A 285 26.81 15.83 34.77
N SER A 286 27.77 15.05 35.26
CA SER A 286 27.82 14.51 36.60
C SER A 286 28.92 15.27 37.33
N SER A 287 28.55 16.11 38.28
CA SER A 287 29.44 16.45 39.38
C SER A 287 28.63 16.60 40.65
N ALA A 288 28.53 15.48 41.36
CA ALA A 288 28.59 15.49 42.80
C ALA A 288 30.02 15.92 43.19
N GLY A 289 30.10 16.90 44.08
CA GLY A 289 31.30 17.52 44.62
C GLY A 289 30.89 18.74 45.43
#